data_AF-A0A4Q4YV55-F1
#
_entry.id   AF-A0A4Q4YV55-F1
#
_cell.length_a   1.000
_cell.length_b   1.000
_cell.length_c   1.000
_cell.angle_alpha   90.00
_cell.angle_beta   90.00
_cell.angle_gamma   90.00
#
_symmetry.space_group_name_H-M   'P 1'
#
loop_
_entity.id
_entity.type
_entity.pdbx_description
1 polymer ?
#
loop_
_entity_poly.entity_id
_entity_poly.type
_entity_poly.pdbx_seq_one_letter_code
_entity_poly.pdbx_strand_id
1 'polypeptide(L)'
;MPSCVAPGDYLMRVELLALHSAYSPGGAQFYMRCAQIRVTGSETNKGTSFVSFPGAYSANDPGITISIHNNNGNPNNGGKPYAIPGPRPLTFRHEYEPEARRRHGYKAWRINDLEHLHSNFMRIIEQTTAVYHIVY
;
A
#
# COMPACT_ATOMS: atom_id res chain seq x y z
N MET A 1 2.00 13.08 -4.64
CA MET A 1 0.93 13.32 -3.64
C MET A 1 -0.39 13.45 -4.38
N PRO A 2 -1.53 12.87 -3.93
CA PRO A 2 -2.81 13.08 -4.59
C PRO A 2 -3.12 14.57 -4.65
N SER A 3 -3.51 15.06 -5.83
CA SER A 3 -3.68 16.50 -6.08
C SER A 3 -4.80 17.11 -5.26
N CYS A 4 -5.78 16.32 -4.81
CA CYS A 4 -6.96 16.77 -4.10
C CYS A 4 -6.77 16.99 -2.59
N VAL A 5 -5.63 16.60 -2.00
CA VAL A 5 -5.46 16.62 -0.54
C VAL A 5 -5.38 18.06 -0.04
N ALA A 6 -6.15 18.38 1.01
CA ALA A 6 -6.13 19.70 1.62
C ALA A 6 -4.71 20.11 2.08
N PRO A 7 -4.34 21.40 2.01
CA PRO A 7 -3.06 21.86 2.53
C PRO A 7 -3.01 21.74 4.06
N GLY A 8 -1.82 21.50 4.60
CA GLY A 8 -1.61 21.29 6.03
C GLY A 8 -0.32 20.54 6.35
N ASP A 9 -0.09 20.30 7.63
CA ASP A 9 1.03 19.49 8.11
C ASP A 9 0.54 18.06 8.37
N TYR A 10 1.30 17.07 7.92
CA TYR A 10 0.92 15.65 7.90
C TYR A 10 2.07 14.75 8.33
N LEU A 11 1.73 13.59 8.91
CA LEU A 11 2.63 12.45 9.03
C LEU A 11 2.38 11.47 7.89
N MET A 12 3.34 11.36 6.97
CA MET A 12 3.32 10.34 5.93
C MET A 12 3.91 9.04 6.47
N ARG A 13 3.07 8.00 6.60
CA ARG A 13 3.47 6.65 7.00
C ARG A 13 3.69 5.80 5.76
N VAL A 14 4.92 5.37 5.54
CA VAL A 14 5.29 4.44 4.49
C VAL A 14 5.52 3.08 5.12
N GLU A 15 4.95 2.04 4.53
CA GLU A 15 5.05 0.69 5.06
C GLU A 15 5.33 -0.33 3.97
N LEU A 16 6.18 -1.29 4.31
CA LEU A 16 6.42 -2.51 3.57
C LEU A 16 6.04 -3.69 4.46
N LEU A 17 5.20 -4.58 3.95
CA LEU A 17 4.81 -5.82 4.61
C LEU A 17 5.47 -7.02 3.93
N ALA A 18 6.35 -7.72 4.63
CA ALA A 18 6.97 -8.95 4.12
C ALA A 18 6.20 -10.19 4.61
N LEU A 19 5.90 -11.07 3.65
CA LEU A 19 4.93 -12.17 3.83
C LEU A 19 5.55 -13.57 3.74
N HIS A 20 6.87 -13.68 3.63
CA HIS A 20 7.56 -14.96 3.44
C HIS A 20 7.32 -15.97 4.57
N SER A 21 7.04 -15.48 5.78
CA SER A 21 6.69 -16.29 6.96
C SER A 21 5.27 -16.04 7.48
N ALA A 22 4.41 -15.37 6.70
CA ALA A 22 3.07 -14.96 7.11
C ALA A 22 2.03 -16.09 7.24
N TYR A 23 2.42 -17.36 7.08
CA TYR A 23 1.51 -18.51 7.14
C TYR A 23 0.94 -18.78 8.54
N SER A 24 1.40 -18.07 9.57
CA SER A 24 0.89 -18.15 10.94
C SER A 24 0.75 -16.76 11.56
N PRO A 25 -0.18 -16.57 12.52
CA PRO A 25 -0.34 -15.30 13.22
C PRO A 25 0.99 -14.82 13.83
N GLY A 26 1.36 -13.57 13.55
CA GLY A 26 2.62 -12.97 13.99
C GLY A 26 3.82 -13.22 13.06
N GLY A 27 3.66 -14.01 11.99
CA GLY A 27 4.72 -14.28 11.02
C GLY A 27 4.95 -13.20 9.96
N ALA A 28 3.99 -12.28 9.79
CA ALA A 28 4.13 -11.13 8.89
C ALA A 28 5.04 -10.05 9.50
N GLN A 29 5.93 -9.48 8.68
CA GLN A 29 6.92 -8.52 9.13
C GLN A 29 6.61 -7.13 8.59
N PHE A 30 6.29 -6.20 9.49
CA PHE A 30 5.98 -4.81 9.16
C PHE A 30 7.23 -3.93 9.24
N TYR A 31 7.60 -3.30 8.13
CA TYR A 31 8.67 -2.31 8.04
C TYR A 31 8.07 -0.93 7.78
N MET A 32 7.88 -0.15 8.84
CA MET A 32 7.24 1.16 8.78
C MET A 32 8.24 2.31 9.00
N ARG A 33 8.05 3.42 8.29
CA ARG A 33 8.71 4.70 8.53
C ARG A 33 7.71 5.85 8.43
N CYS A 34 7.96 6.92 9.18
CA CYS A 34 7.17 8.14 9.13
C CYS A 34 8.03 9.31 8.64
N ALA A 35 7.42 10.22 7.90
CA ALA A 35 7.99 11.51 7.53
C ALA A 35 7.00 12.63 7.84
N GLN A 36 7.48 13.74 8.41
CA GLN A 36 6.69 14.96 8.54
C GLN A 36 6.73 15.71 7.22
N ILE A 37 5.57 16.01 6.64
CA ILE A 37 5.46 16.74 5.38
C ILE A 37 4.49 17.90 5.53
N ARG A 38 4.70 18.95 4.73
CA ARG A 38 3.73 20.03 4.56
C ARG A 38 3.15 19.98 3.15
N VAL A 39 1.84 19.79 3.06
CA VAL A 39 1.08 19.87 1.81
C VAL A 39 0.68 21.32 1.58
N THR A 40 0.96 21.82 0.38
CA THR A 40 0.53 23.14 -0.09
C THR A 40 -0.53 22.97 -1.18
N GLY A 41 -1.36 24.00 -1.39
CA GLY A 41 -2.45 23.96 -2.37
C GLY A 41 -3.68 24.73 -1.89
N SER A 42 -4.79 24.57 -2.61
CA SER A 42 -6.08 25.22 -2.34
C SER A 42 -7.23 24.23 -2.12
N GLU A 43 -6.91 22.93 -2.12
CA GLU A 43 -7.92 21.88 -2.02
C GLU A 43 -8.49 21.75 -0.61
N THR A 44 -9.62 21.05 -0.49
CA THR A 44 -10.35 20.93 0.79
C THR A 44 -10.60 19.49 1.21
N ASN A 45 -10.18 18.49 0.41
CA ASN A 45 -10.42 17.09 0.74
C ASN A 45 -9.47 16.64 1.85
N LYS A 46 -10.04 16.45 3.05
CA LYS A 46 -9.35 15.88 4.20
C LYS A 46 -9.45 14.36 4.26
N GLY A 47 -10.19 13.71 3.37
CA GLY A 47 -10.55 12.30 3.48
C GLY A 47 -11.69 12.05 4.47
N THR A 48 -12.28 10.86 4.39
CA THR A 48 -13.47 10.48 5.18
C THR A 48 -13.35 9.13 5.89
N SER A 49 -12.35 8.33 5.55
CA SER A 49 -12.16 6.97 6.06
C SER A 49 -10.84 6.87 6.82
N PHE A 50 -10.76 7.59 7.94
CA PHE A 50 -9.61 7.51 8.83
C PHE A 50 -9.64 6.23 9.66
N VAL A 51 -8.46 5.77 10.05
CA VAL A 51 -8.24 4.61 10.90
C VAL A 51 -7.19 4.94 11.94
N SER A 52 -7.20 4.22 13.06
CA SER A 52 -6.23 4.38 14.13
C SER A 52 -5.12 3.34 14.04
N PHE A 53 -3.91 3.72 14.43
CA PHE A 53 -2.79 2.79 14.67
C PHE A 53 -2.36 2.89 16.13
N PRO A 54 -2.37 1.80 16.92
CA PRO A 54 -2.86 0.46 16.58
C PRO A 54 -4.40 0.41 16.38
N GLY A 55 -4.88 -0.54 15.57
CA GLY A 55 -6.32 -0.79 15.34
C GLY A 55 -6.71 -1.07 13.89
N ALA A 56 -6.06 -0.43 12.92
CA ALA A 56 -6.39 -0.56 11.50
C ALA A 56 -6.11 -1.94 10.90
N TYR A 57 -5.24 -2.73 11.54
CA TYR A 57 -4.85 -4.07 11.13
C TYR A 57 -5.21 -5.09 12.21
N SER A 58 -5.71 -6.23 11.78
CA SER A 58 -5.87 -7.43 12.61
C SER A 58 -4.81 -8.46 12.25
N ALA A 59 -4.28 -9.17 13.25
CA ALA A 59 -3.37 -10.29 13.00
C ALA A 59 -3.98 -11.35 12.07
N ASN A 60 -5.32 -11.45 12.04
CA ASN A 60 -6.06 -12.41 11.23
C ASN A 60 -6.56 -11.83 9.90
N ASP A 61 -6.15 -10.61 9.51
CA ASP A 61 -6.51 -10.09 8.19
C ASP A 61 -6.00 -11.04 7.09
N PRO A 62 -6.77 -11.27 6.01
CA PRO A 62 -6.42 -12.23 4.97
C PRO A 62 -5.17 -11.84 4.17
N GLY A 63 -4.71 -10.59 4.29
CA GLY A 63 -3.43 -10.12 3.75
C GLY A 63 -2.26 -10.15 4.75
N ILE A 64 -2.53 -10.42 6.03
CA ILE A 64 -1.53 -10.45 7.12
C ILE A 64 -1.19 -11.89 7.50
N THR A 65 -2.18 -12.72 7.78
CA THR A 65 -1.95 -14.16 7.96
C THR A 65 -2.35 -14.89 6.68
N ILE A 66 -1.34 -15.25 5.88
CA ILE A 66 -1.50 -15.82 4.55
C ILE A 66 -0.32 -16.70 4.17
N SER A 67 -0.59 -17.83 3.50
CA SER A 67 0.43 -18.60 2.80
C SER A 67 0.51 -18.15 1.34
N ILE A 68 1.59 -17.44 0.99
CA ILE A 68 1.80 -16.91 -0.36
C ILE A 68 2.44 -17.92 -1.33
N HIS A 69 2.94 -19.05 -0.82
CA HIS A 69 3.64 -20.04 -1.64
C HIS A 69 2.65 -21.03 -2.26
N ASN A 70 2.77 -21.28 -3.56
CA ASN A 70 2.04 -22.36 -4.21
C ASN A 70 2.68 -23.73 -3.94
N ASN A 71 2.11 -24.80 -4.50
CA ASN A 71 2.60 -26.17 -4.33
C ASN A 71 4.05 -26.38 -4.83
N ASN A 72 4.56 -25.49 -5.67
CA ASN A 72 5.93 -25.54 -6.19
C ASN A 72 6.89 -24.64 -5.41
N GLY A 73 6.44 -24.03 -4.31
CA GLY A 73 7.23 -23.10 -3.49
C GLY A 73 7.36 -21.69 -4.08
N ASN A 74 6.64 -21.36 -5.15
CA ASN A 74 6.71 -20.02 -5.75
C ASN A 74 5.79 -19.04 -4.98
N PRO A 75 6.24 -17.83 -4.63
CA PRO A 75 5.49 -16.85 -3.82
C PRO A 75 4.45 -16.07 -4.65
N ASN A 76 3.60 -16.77 -5.41
CA ASN A 76 2.63 -16.16 -6.33
C ASN A 76 1.18 -16.16 -5.81
N ASN A 77 0.99 -16.43 -4.52
CA ASN A 77 -0.30 -16.57 -3.85
C ASN A 77 -1.24 -17.60 -4.52
N GLY A 78 -0.67 -18.59 -5.21
CA GLY A 78 -1.45 -19.53 -6.02
C GLY A 78 -2.26 -18.87 -7.14
N GLY A 79 -1.84 -17.69 -7.61
CA GLY A 79 -2.57 -16.88 -8.59
C GLY A 79 -3.80 -16.15 -8.02
N LYS A 80 -4.05 -16.24 -6.71
CA LYS A 80 -5.19 -15.57 -6.07
C LYS A 80 -4.90 -14.06 -5.90
N PRO A 81 -5.92 -13.20 -5.99
CA PRO A 81 -5.78 -11.80 -5.61
C PRO A 81 -5.28 -11.65 -4.17
N TYR A 82 -4.33 -10.74 -3.96
CA TYR A 82 -3.86 -10.38 -2.62
C TYR A 82 -4.76 -9.29 -2.02
N ALA A 83 -5.29 -9.54 -0.82
CA ALA A 83 -6.14 -8.59 -0.11
C ALA A 83 -5.26 -7.66 0.73
N ILE A 84 -4.90 -6.50 0.18
CA ILE A 84 -4.07 -5.50 0.88
C ILE A 84 -4.75 -5.10 2.21
N PRO A 85 -4.05 -5.19 3.36
CA PRO A 85 -4.62 -4.80 4.65
C PRO A 85 -4.91 -3.30 4.75
N GLY A 86 -5.87 -2.95 5.61
CA GLY A 86 -6.21 -1.57 5.93
C GLY A 86 -7.34 -0.97 5.11
N PRO A 87 -7.58 0.35 5.27
CA PRO A 87 -8.67 1.04 4.61
C PRO A 87 -8.44 1.15 3.10
N ARG A 88 -9.52 1.44 2.37
CA ARG A 88 -9.41 1.78 0.95
C ARG A 88 -8.56 3.03 0.75
N PRO A 89 -7.80 3.12 -0.36
CA PRO A 89 -7.10 4.35 -0.73
C PRO A 89 -8.05 5.54 -0.82
N LEU A 90 -7.57 6.72 -0.44
CA LEU A 90 -8.27 7.97 -0.72
C LEU A 90 -8.47 8.11 -2.24
N THR A 91 -9.73 8.27 -2.66
CA THR A 91 -10.08 8.53 -4.05
C THR A 91 -10.64 9.94 -4.21
N PHE A 92 -10.36 10.56 -5.35
CA PHE A 92 -10.99 11.80 -5.78
C PHE A 92 -11.66 11.54 -7.13
N ARG A 93 -12.87 12.08 -7.30
CA ARG A 93 -13.50 12.10 -8.62
C ARG A 93 -12.76 13.15 -9.43
N HIS A 94 -11.97 12.72 -10.42
CA HIS A 94 -11.86 13.56 -11.60
C HIS A 94 -13.26 13.59 -12.21
N GLU A 95 -13.74 14.78 -12.58
CA GLU A 95 -14.90 14.92 -13.44
C GLU A 95 -14.77 13.96 -14.64
N TYR A 96 -15.86 13.26 -14.91
CA TYR A 96 -15.96 12.13 -15.81
C TYR A 96 -15.67 12.56 -17.27
N GLU A 97 -14.47 12.27 -17.79
CA GLU A 97 -14.24 12.31 -19.24
C GLU A 97 -14.47 10.88 -19.81
N PRO A 98 -15.53 10.64 -20.61
CA PRO A 98 -15.97 9.30 -20.98
C PRO A 98 -14.95 8.49 -21.81
N GLU A 99 -13.90 9.12 -22.33
CA GLU A 99 -12.95 8.48 -23.25
C GLU A 99 -11.74 7.81 -22.56
N ALA A 100 -11.48 8.11 -21.28
CA ALA A 100 -10.34 7.55 -20.54
C ALA A 100 -10.55 6.12 -20.01
N ARG A 101 -11.74 5.53 -20.26
CA ARG A 101 -12.17 4.21 -19.75
C ARG A 101 -11.36 3.01 -20.26
N ARG A 102 -10.35 3.22 -21.12
CA ARG A 102 -9.50 2.15 -21.68
C ARG A 102 -8.03 2.19 -21.26
N ARG A 103 -7.53 3.19 -20.53
CA ARG A 103 -6.07 3.31 -20.29
C ARG A 103 -5.59 3.49 -18.86
N HIS A 104 -6.47 3.82 -17.90
CA HIS A 104 -6.02 4.07 -16.52
C HIS A 104 -6.90 3.35 -15.51
N GLY A 105 -6.67 2.04 -15.41
CA GLY A 105 -6.97 1.30 -14.18
C GLY A 105 -6.16 1.92 -13.03
N TYR A 106 -6.74 1.90 -11.83
CA TYR A 106 -6.13 2.33 -10.57
C TYR A 106 -4.60 2.22 -10.58
N LYS A 107 -3.88 3.35 -10.67
CA LYS A 107 -2.45 3.38 -10.40
C LYS A 107 -2.26 3.27 -8.88
N ALA A 108 -2.30 2.04 -8.39
CA ALA A 108 -1.41 1.68 -7.29
C ALA A 108 0.01 1.98 -7.80
N TRP A 109 0.75 2.83 -7.08
CA TRP A 109 2.15 3.10 -7.39
C TRP A 109 2.91 1.79 -7.16
N ARG A 110 3.03 0.96 -8.21
CA ARG A 110 3.91 -0.21 -8.23
C ARG A 110 5.36 0.29 -8.29
N ILE A 111 6.24 -0.39 -7.58
CA ILE A 111 7.69 -0.15 -7.52
C ILE A 111 8.30 -0.52 -8.89
N ASN A 112 8.05 0.29 -9.92
CA ASN A 112 8.76 0.20 -11.20
C ASN A 112 9.56 1.47 -11.51
N ASP A 113 9.53 2.49 -10.64
CA ASP A 113 10.26 3.76 -10.85
C ASP A 113 11.62 3.82 -10.09
N LEU A 114 12.20 2.68 -9.70
CA LEU A 114 13.49 2.58 -8.99
C LEU A 114 14.46 1.60 -9.68
N GLU A 115 14.79 1.85 -10.95
CA GLU A 115 15.74 1.03 -11.73
C GLU A 115 17.24 1.29 -11.39
N HIS A 116 17.60 1.67 -10.16
CA HIS A 116 19.01 1.93 -9.83
C HIS A 116 19.54 1.35 -8.53
N LEU A 117 18.91 0.31 -8.00
CA LEU A 117 19.47 -0.48 -6.88
C LEU A 117 19.52 -1.98 -7.24
N HIS A 118 20.35 -2.32 -8.22
CA HIS A 118 20.97 -3.65 -8.37
C HIS A 118 21.88 -3.89 -7.15
N SER A 119 22.07 -5.05 -6.52
CA SER A 119 21.93 -6.45 -6.90
C SER A 119 21.92 -7.25 -5.58
N ASN A 120 21.32 -8.45 -5.55
CA ASN A 120 21.24 -9.41 -4.43
C ASN A 120 20.27 -9.17 -3.27
N PHE A 121 19.85 -7.94 -2.94
CA PHE A 121 18.79 -7.71 -1.94
C PHE A 121 17.36 -7.83 -2.53
N MET A 122 17.24 -7.70 -3.85
CA MET A 122 15.95 -7.62 -4.56
C MET A 122 15.22 -8.97 -4.76
N ARG A 123 15.88 -10.12 -4.60
CA ARG A 123 15.17 -11.42 -4.65
C ARG A 123 14.24 -11.66 -3.47
N ILE A 124 14.49 -10.96 -2.36
CA ILE A 124 13.58 -10.93 -1.19
C ILE A 124 12.48 -9.87 -1.39
N ILE A 125 12.70 -8.86 -2.25
CA ILE A 125 11.76 -7.75 -2.49
C ILE A 125 10.64 -8.12 -3.48
N GLU A 126 10.74 -9.22 -4.24
CA GLU A 126 9.61 -9.76 -5.02
C GLU A 126 8.42 -10.22 -4.14
N GLN A 127 8.58 -10.25 -2.81
CA GLN A 127 7.57 -10.73 -1.85
C GLN A 127 6.93 -9.60 -1.03
N THR A 128 7.01 -8.36 -1.51
CA THR A 128 6.67 -7.17 -0.72
C THR A 128 5.51 -6.40 -1.34
N THR A 129 4.54 -6.04 -0.50
CA THR A 129 3.52 -5.03 -0.85
C THR A 129 3.84 -3.74 -0.11
N ALA A 130 4.03 -2.66 -0.85
CA ALA A 130 4.16 -1.33 -0.28
C ALA A 130 2.76 -0.73 -0.09
N VAL A 131 2.45 -0.31 1.14
CA VAL A 131 1.21 0.38 1.48
C VAL A 131 1.55 1.78 1.96
N TYR A 132 0.91 2.78 1.37
CA TYR A 132 1.12 4.19 1.70
C TYR A 132 -0.11 4.70 2.46
N HIS A 133 0.10 5.17 3.69
CA HIS A 133 -0.93 5.78 4.51
C HIS A 133 -0.55 7.22 4.83
N ILE A 134 -1.46 8.16 4.58
CA ILE A 134 -1.36 9.51 5.13
C ILE A 134 -2.08 9.47 6.48
N VAL A 135 -1.32 9.69 7.55
CA VAL A 135 -1.83 9.73 8.93
C VAL A 135 -1.95 11.20 9.33
N TYR A 136 -3.07 11.52 9.99
CA TYR A 136 -3.40 12.85 10.49
C TYR A 136 -3.01 12.95 11.97
#